data_AF-A0A949FAQ3-F1
#
_entry.id   AF-A0A949FAQ3-F1
#
_cell.length_a   1.000
_cell.length_b   1.000
_cell.length_c   1.000
_cell.angle_alpha   90.00
_cell.angle_beta   90.00
_cell.angle_gamma   90.00
#
_symmetry.space_group_name_H-M   'P 1'
#
loop_
_entity.id
_entity.type
_entity.pdbx_description
1 polymer ?
#
loop_
_entity_poly.entity_id
_entity_poly.type
_entity_poly.pdbx_seq_one_letter_code
_entity_poly.pdbx_strand_id
1 'polypeptide(L)'
;MAKIKIRPLYIGIIVALIVVFLPGYAKFMEIRARNIHLEKEIERLEKENIRLYKETKQLEEDIDYVEKVARESMGVAREGEIPIRIEP
;
A
#
# COMPACT_ATOMS: atom_id res chain seq x y z
N MET A 1 -41.72 -23.85 -26.08
CA MET A 1 -40.25 -23.59 -26.07
C MET A 1 -39.90 -22.82 -27.33
N ALA A 2 -39.71 -21.51 -27.25
CA ALA A 2 -39.42 -20.68 -28.42
C ALA A 2 -37.98 -20.93 -28.89
N LYS A 3 -37.81 -21.52 -30.08
CA LYS A 3 -36.50 -21.66 -30.72
C LYS A 3 -36.14 -20.31 -31.35
N ILE A 4 -35.29 -19.54 -30.68
CA ILE A 4 -34.74 -18.29 -31.22
C ILE A 4 -33.85 -18.66 -32.41
N LYS A 5 -34.34 -18.51 -33.64
CA LYS A 5 -33.55 -18.67 -34.86
C LYS A 5 -32.76 -17.38 -35.12
N ILE A 6 -31.55 -17.32 -34.59
CA ILE A 6 -30.61 -16.21 -34.85
C ILE A 6 -29.99 -16.46 -36.22
N ARG A 7 -30.18 -15.53 -37.16
CA ARG A 7 -29.50 -15.60 -38.46
C ARG A 7 -27.99 -15.45 -38.25
N PRO A 8 -27.14 -16.18 -39.00
CA PRO A 8 -25.67 -16.13 -38.83
C PRO A 8 -25.08 -14.72 -38.95
N LEU A 9 -25.76 -13.83 -39.70
CA LEU A 9 -25.42 -12.41 -39.79
C LEU A 9 -25.40 -11.69 -38.43
N TYR A 10 -26.37 -11.96 -37.55
CA TYR A 10 -26.42 -11.35 -36.23
C TYR A 10 -25.31 -11.86 -35.31
N ILE A 11 -24.93 -13.13 -35.45
CA ILE A 11 -23.80 -13.71 -34.71
C ILE A 11 -22.51 -13.01 -35.12
N GLY A 12 -22.29 -12.79 -36.43
CA GLY A 12 -21.13 -12.06 -36.93
C GLY A 12 -21.04 -10.63 -36.40
N ILE A 13 -22.16 -9.92 -36.33
CA ILE A 13 -22.21 -8.55 -35.78
C ILE A 13 -21.86 -8.54 -34.28
N ILE A 14 -22.40 -9.48 -33.51
CA ILE A 14 -22.10 -9.60 -32.07
C ILE A 14 -20.61 -9.89 -31.85
N VAL A 15 -20.03 -10.80 -32.63
CA VAL A 15 -18.60 -11.11 -32.54
C VAL A 15 -17.75 -9.89 -32.90
N ALA A 16 -18.10 -9.17 -33.96
CA ALA A 16 -17.39 -7.94 -34.36
C ALA A 16 -17.44 -6.87 -33.25
N LEU A 17 -18.59 -6.69 -32.60
CA LEU A 17 -18.72 -5.79 -31.45
C LEU A 17 -17.83 -6.25 -30.30
N ILE A 18 -17.87 -7.53 -29.93
CA ILE A 18 -17.03 -8.04 -28.84
C ILE A 18 -15.54 -7.78 -29.13
N VAL A 19 -15.06 -8.06 -30.34
CA VAL A 19 -13.65 -7.87 -30.70
C VAL A 19 -13.23 -6.40 -30.60
N VAL A 20 -14.09 -5.46 -30.98
CA VAL A 20 -13.78 -4.02 -30.92
C VAL A 20 -13.81 -3.49 -29.48
N PHE A 21 -14.78 -3.91 -28.67
CA PHE A 21 -15.03 -3.33 -27.35
C PHE A 21 -14.26 -4.02 -26.21
N LEU A 22 -13.94 -5.31 -26.33
CA LEU A 22 -13.24 -6.09 -25.30
C LEU A 22 -11.86 -5.52 -24.92
N PRO A 23 -10.95 -5.14 -25.85
CA PRO A 23 -9.65 -4.61 -25.46
C PRO A 23 -9.75 -3.26 -24.75
N GLY A 24 -10.70 -2.41 -25.14
CA GLY A 24 -10.98 -1.13 -24.47
C GLY A 24 -11.44 -1.34 -23.03
N TYR A 25 -12.36 -2.28 -22.82
CA TYR A 25 -12.85 -2.62 -21.49
C TYR A 25 -11.75 -3.22 -20.59
N ALA A 26 -10.94 -4.13 -21.14
CA ALA A 26 -9.82 -4.72 -20.40
C ALA A 26 -8.81 -3.67 -19.95
N LYS A 27 -8.42 -2.76 -20.85
CA LYS A 27 -7.50 -1.64 -20.54
C LYS A 27 -8.08 -0.70 -19.49
N PHE A 28 -9.37 -0.40 -19.57
CA PHE A 28 -10.05 0.43 -18.57
C PHE A 28 -10.01 -0.22 -17.18
N MET A 29 -10.28 -1.52 -17.10
CA MET A 29 -10.21 -2.27 -15.85
C MET A 29 -8.80 -2.29 -15.26
N GLU A 30 -7.79 -2.47 -16.10
CA GLU A 30 -6.39 -2.45 -15.68
C GLU A 30 -5.96 -1.08 -15.12
N ILE A 31 -6.33 0.01 -15.80
CA ILE A 31 -6.07 1.38 -15.34
C ILE A 31 -6.81 1.65 -14.02
N ARG A 32 -8.06 1.23 -13.91
CA ARG A 32 -8.86 1.40 -12.68
C ARG A 32 -8.22 0.67 -11.50
N ALA A 33 -7.78 -0.57 -11.71
CA ALA A 33 -7.10 -1.35 -10.68
C ALA A 33 -5.79 -0.69 -10.24
N ARG A 34 -4.99 -0.18 -11.20
CA ARG A 34 -3.76 0.58 -10.90
C ARG A 34 -4.04 1.85 -10.11
N ASN A 35 -5.05 2.63 -10.49
CA ASN A 35 -5.41 3.85 -9.76
C ASN A 35 -5.78 3.55 -8.31
N ILE A 36 -6.63 2.55 -8.07
CA ILE A 36 -7.00 2.15 -6.69
C ILE A 36 -5.78 1.70 -5.89
N HIS A 37 -4.83 0.99 -6.52
CA HIS A 37 -3.61 0.57 -5.85
C HIS A 37 -2.71 1.77 -5.50
N LEU A 38 -2.53 2.69 -6.45
CA LEU A 38 -1.73 3.90 -6.26
C LEU A 38 -2.31 4.83 -5.21
N GLU A 39 -3.64 5.02 -5.17
CA GLU A 39 -4.31 5.80 -4.14
C GLU A 39 -4.06 5.24 -2.73
N LYS A 40 -4.13 3.91 -2.57
CA LYS A 40 -3.80 3.24 -1.31
C LYS A 40 -2.34 3.39 -0.92
N GLU A 41 -1.45 3.35 -1.91
CA GLU A 41 -0.01 3.52 -1.71
C GLU A 41 0.31 4.94 -1.23
N ILE A 42 -0.31 5.94 -1.85
CA ILE A 42 -0.21 7.35 -1.43
C ILE A 42 -0.69 7.51 0.01
N GLU A 43 -1.88 7.01 0.35
CA GLU A 43 -2.42 7.12 1.71
C GLU A 43 -1.48 6.46 2.73
N ARG A 44 -0.88 5.31 2.39
CA ARG A 44 0.09 4.63 3.27
C ARG A 44 1.34 5.48 3.47
N LEU A 45 1.91 6.00 2.38
CA LEU A 45 3.13 6.80 2.42
C LEU A 45 2.93 8.14 3.15
N GLU A 46 1.77 8.78 3.00
CA GLU A 46 1.43 10.00 3.72
C GLU A 46 1.38 9.75 5.24
N LYS A 47 0.72 8.65 5.67
CA LYS A 47 0.68 8.27 7.09
C LYS A 47 2.08 7.96 7.63
N GLU A 48 2.91 7.28 6.85
CA GLU A 48 4.28 6.97 7.20
C GLU A 48 5.15 8.23 7.30
N ASN A 49 4.99 9.16 6.36
CA ASN A 49 5.70 10.44 6.37
C ASN A 49 5.33 11.26 7.63
N ILE A 50 4.05 11.35 7.97
CA ILE A 50 3.60 12.03 9.21
C ILE A 50 4.19 11.35 10.46
N ARG A 51 4.26 10.01 10.48
CA ARG A 51 4.86 9.27 11.61
C ARG A 51 6.35 9.58 11.73
N LEU A 52 7.09 9.47 10.64
CA LEU A 52 8.53 9.74 10.60
C LEU A 52 8.83 11.19 10.95
N TYR A 53 8.05 12.15 10.45
CA TYR A 53 8.23 13.56 10.78
C TYR A 53 8.05 13.85 12.28
N LYS A 54 7.10 13.16 12.93
CA LYS A 54 6.95 13.26 14.39
C LYS A 54 8.12 12.65 15.13
N GLU A 55 8.61 11.51 14.67
CA GLU A 55 9.78 10.82 15.23
C GLU A 55 11.04 11.67 15.09
N THR A 56 11.30 12.26 13.92
CA THR A 56 12.44 13.17 13.70
C THR A 56 12.32 14.41 14.57
N LYS A 57 11.12 14.98 14.69
CA LYS A 57 10.90 16.15 15.55
C LYS A 57 11.15 15.83 17.04
N GLN A 58 10.73 14.65 17.50
CA GLN A 58 11.02 14.18 18.86
C GLN A 58 12.52 13.95 19.09
N LEU A 59 13.24 13.43 18.09
CA LEU A 59 14.69 13.26 18.16
C LEU A 59 15.44 14.61 18.13
N GLU A 60 14.95 15.61 17.39
CA GLU A 60 15.61 16.92 17.29
C GLU A 60 15.33 17.82 18.50
N GLU A 61 14.16 17.71 19.12
CA GLU A 61 13.74 18.58 20.23
C GLU A 61 14.06 18.00 21.63
N ASP A 62 14.33 16.69 21.77
CA ASP A 62 14.50 16.03 23.06
C ASP A 62 15.82 15.23 23.15
N ILE A 63 16.82 15.83 23.82
CA ILE A 63 18.14 15.22 24.09
C ILE A 63 18.02 13.92 24.90
N ASP A 64 17.04 13.81 25.79
CA ASP A 64 16.85 12.61 26.63
C ASP A 64 16.27 11.46 25.79
N TYR A 65 15.45 11.76 24.77
CA TYR A 65 14.94 10.76 23.84
C TYR A 65 16.04 10.22 22.92
N VAL A 66 16.96 11.07 22.45
CA VAL A 66 18.14 10.66 21.67
C VAL A 66 19.05 9.75 22.50
N GLU A 67 19.33 10.11 23.76
CA GLU A 67 20.10 9.27 24.68
C GLU A 67 19.44 7.90 24.87
N LYS A 68 18.11 7.87 25.06
CA LYS A 68 17.34 6.64 25.24
C LYS A 68 17.42 5.70 24.02
N VAL A 69 17.23 6.23 22.81
CA VAL A 69 17.32 5.44 21.57
C VAL A 69 18.76 4.96 21.31
N ALA A 70 19.77 5.78 21.61
CA ALA A 70 21.17 5.38 21.55
C ALA A 70 21.48 4.26 22.56
N ARG A 71 20.95 4.34 23.79
CA ARG A 71 21.05 3.29 24.81
C ARG A 71 20.41 1.97 24.36
N GLU A 72 19.19 2.03 23.86
CA GLU A 72 18.44 0.84 23.42
C GLU A 72 19.11 0.17 22.21
N SER A 73 19.61 0.94 21.25
CA SER A 73 20.34 0.41 20.09
C SER A 73 21.71 -0.16 20.44
N MET A 74 22.40 0.38 21.44
CA MET A 74 23.69 -0.14 21.91
C MET A 74 23.57 -1.19 23.03
N GLY A 75 22.35 -1.46 23.53
CA GLY A 75 22.12 -2.42 24.62
C GLY A 75 22.77 -2.02 25.94
N VAL A 76 23.02 -0.73 26.15
CA VAL A 76 23.71 -0.19 27.33
C VAL A 76 22.75 0.51 28.28
N ALA A 77 23.05 0.48 29.58
CA ALA A 77 22.31 1.20 30.62
C ALA A 77 22.91 2.58 30.89
N ARG A 78 22.16 3.46 31.56
CA ARG A 78 22.58 4.83 31.92
C ARG A 78 23.64 4.74 33.02
N GLU A 79 24.51 5.73 33.07
CA GLU A 79 25.53 5.84 34.12
C GLU A 79 24.85 5.83 35.50
N GLY A 80 25.10 4.76 36.29
CA GLY A 80 24.48 4.54 37.60
C GLY A 80 23.34 3.50 37.65
N GLU A 81 22.90 2.93 36.52
CA GLU A 81 21.90 1.86 36.47
C GLU A 81 22.53 0.50 36.15
N ILE A 82 22.17 -0.56 36.88
CA ILE A 82 22.66 -1.94 36.63
C ILE A 82 21.66 -2.65 35.70
N PRO A 83 22.04 -3.05 34.47
CA PRO A 83 21.14 -3.82 33.60
C PRO A 83 20.94 -5.22 34.17
N ILE A 84 19.74 -5.50 34.68
CA ILE A 84 19.35 -6.84 35.16
C ILE A 84 18.79 -7.63 33.98
N ARG A 85 19.53 -8.64 33.53
CA ARG A 85 19.03 -9.62 32.57
C ARG A 85 18.41 -10.78 33.33
N ILE A 86 17.09 -10.91 33.27
CA ILE A 86 16.38 -12.05 33.87
C ILE A 86 16.38 -13.17 32.83
N GLU A 87 17.21 -14.19 33.06
CA GLU A 87 17.17 -15.45 32.30
C GLU A 87 16.20 -16.42 33.01
N PRO A 88 15.40 -17.22 32.27
CA PRO A 88 14.46 -18.18 32.85
C PRO A 88 15.14 -19.39 33.50
#